data_AF-A0A7C7SIG3-F1
#
_entry.id   AF-A0A7C7SIG3-F1
#
_cell.length_a   1.000
_cell.length_b   1.000
_cell.length_c   1.000
_cell.angle_alpha   90.00
_cell.angle_beta   90.00
_cell.angle_gamma   90.00
#
_symmetry.space_group_name_H-M   'P 1'
#
loop_
_entity.id
_entity.type
_entity.pdbx_description
1 polymer ?
#
loop_
_entity_poly.entity_id
_entity_poly.type
_entity_poly.pdbx_seq_one_letter_code
_entity_poly.pdbx_strand_id
1 'polypeptide(L)'
;MKASVGVLALVLGLAAQSASAQEIPRLSDGRPDMNGIWQVLNEANYDLEPHIARHSMQMREGPVNPVPAIPTLRLGAVGAVPGSLGVIVGGGTIPYTADARALKDENAASWIERDP
;
A
#
# COMPACT_ATOMS: atom_id res chain seq x y z
N MET A 1 -9.91 32.28 -35.28
CA MET A 1 -8.56 31.96 -34.76
C MET A 1 -8.25 32.51 -33.35
N LYS A 2 -9.11 33.31 -32.71
CA LYS A 2 -8.84 33.88 -31.37
C LYS A 2 -9.32 33.00 -30.19
N ALA A 3 -10.32 32.14 -30.42
CA ALA A 3 -10.85 31.25 -29.38
C ALA A 3 -9.90 30.09 -29.01
N SER A 4 -9.12 29.61 -29.98
CA SER A 4 -8.20 28.46 -29.80
C SER A 4 -6.99 28.78 -28.91
N VAL A 5 -6.55 30.05 -28.88
CA VAL A 5 -5.43 30.50 -28.05
C VAL A 5 -5.86 30.67 -26.58
N GLY A 6 -7.09 31.12 -26.33
CA GLY A 6 -7.64 31.26 -24.98
C GLY A 6 -7.85 29.93 -24.26
N VAL A 7 -8.27 28.89 -24.98
CA VAL A 7 -8.44 27.53 -24.42
C VAL A 7 -7.08 26.91 -24.08
N LEU A 8 -6.06 27.10 -24.92
CA LEU A 8 -4.72 26.57 -24.66
C LEU A 8 -4.05 27.23 -23.43
N ALA A 9 -4.27 28.53 -23.24
CA ALA A 9 -3.75 29.26 -22.08
C ALA A 9 -4.40 28.82 -20.75
N LEU A 10 -5.69 28.46 -20.78
CA LEU A 10 -6.39 27.98 -19.58
C LEU A 10 -5.92 26.57 -19.15
N VAL A 11 -5.61 25.69 -20.12
CA VAL A 11 -5.11 24.33 -19.86
C VAL A 11 -3.68 24.35 -19.29
N LEU A 12 -2.84 25.31 -19.69
CA LEU A 12 -1.48 25.48 -19.14
C LEU A 12 -1.48 26.07 -17.72
N GLY A 13 -2.48 26.88 -17.35
CA GLY A 13 -2.58 27.46 -16.00
C GLY A 13 -2.92 26.45 -14.91
N LEU A 14 -3.71 25.40 -15.22
CA LEU A 14 -4.06 24.35 -14.26
C LEU A 14 -2.88 23.39 -13.96
N ALA A 15 -1.89 23.29 -14.85
CA ALA A 15 -0.73 22.42 -14.67
C ALA A 15 0.37 23.04 -13.77
N ALA A 16 0.23 24.31 -13.38
CA ALA A 16 1.23 25.05 -12.61
C ALA A 16 0.87 25.23 -11.13
N GLN A 17 -0.04 24.41 -10.58
CA GLN A 17 -0.14 24.29 -9.13
C GLN A 17 1.10 23.55 -8.63
N SER A 18 2.16 24.33 -8.40
CA SER A 18 3.27 23.90 -7.56
C SER A 18 2.62 23.52 -6.23
N ALA A 19 2.67 22.23 -5.86
CA ALA A 19 2.34 21.84 -4.50
C ALA A 19 3.33 22.59 -3.62
N SER A 20 2.93 23.72 -3.06
CA SER A 20 3.74 24.42 -2.07
C SER A 20 3.98 23.40 -0.98
N ALA A 21 5.25 23.06 -0.73
CA ALA A 21 5.62 22.15 0.34
C ALA A 21 4.96 22.67 1.61
N GLN A 22 3.91 21.97 2.05
CA GLN A 22 3.16 22.37 3.22
C GLN A 22 4.13 22.35 4.39
N GLU A 23 4.19 23.44 5.13
CA GLU A 23 5.04 23.51 6.31
C GLU A 23 4.55 22.45 7.30
N ILE A 24 5.36 21.42 7.50
CA ILE A 24 5.04 20.33 8.41
C ILE A 24 5.13 20.83 9.85
N PRO A 25 4.14 20.51 10.72
CA PRO A 25 4.26 20.79 12.13
C PRO A 25 5.56 20.23 12.70
N ARG A 26 6.14 20.93 13.67
CA ARG A 26 7.42 20.55 14.30
C ARG A 26 7.28 20.48 15.81
N LEU A 27 8.01 19.57 16.41
CA LEU A 27 8.16 19.47 17.86
C LEU A 27 8.99 20.64 18.39
N SER A 28 9.03 20.82 19.71
CA SER A 28 9.83 21.85 20.38
C SER A 28 11.34 21.73 20.12
N ASP A 29 11.82 20.56 19.71
CA ASP A 29 13.20 20.30 19.30
C ASP A 29 13.45 20.54 17.80
N GLY A 30 12.45 21.00 17.05
CA GLY A 30 12.52 21.31 15.62
C GLY A 30 12.38 20.14 14.67
N ARG A 31 12.24 18.89 15.16
CA ARG A 31 11.99 17.72 14.30
C ARG A 31 10.55 17.73 13.78
N PRO A 32 10.27 17.10 12.60
CA PRO A 32 8.91 16.89 12.13
C PRO A 32 8.04 16.22 13.19
N ASP A 33 6.86 16.78 13.42
CA ASP A 33 5.85 16.15 14.26
C ASP A 33 5.11 15.09 13.44
N MET A 34 5.32 13.81 13.78
CA MET A 34 4.68 12.66 13.15
C MET A 34 3.49 12.11 13.96
N ASN A 35 3.01 12.85 14.98
CA ASN A 35 1.82 12.46 15.73
C ASN A 35 0.56 12.49 14.84
N GLY A 36 -0.30 11.49 14.99
CA GLY A 36 -1.56 11.40 14.25
C GLY A 36 -2.00 9.97 13.98
N ILE A 37 -3.07 9.82 13.21
CA ILE A 37 -3.52 8.53 12.68
C ILE A 37 -2.97 8.40 11.26
N TRP A 38 -2.18 7.38 11.04
CA TRP A 38 -1.62 7.05 9.74
C TRP A 38 -2.41 5.90 9.14
N GLN A 39 -2.83 6.05 7.89
CA GLN A 39 -3.54 5.00 7.15
C GLN A 39 -2.95 4.86 5.76
N VAL A 40 -2.69 3.62 5.37
CA VAL A 40 -2.31 3.28 4.00
C VAL A 40 -3.60 3.05 3.20
N LEU A 41 -3.83 3.87 2.18
CA LEU A 41 -5.05 3.86 1.36
C LEU A 41 -4.81 3.23 -0.03
N ASN A 42 -3.94 2.23 -0.10
CA ASN A 42 -3.64 1.46 -1.30
C ASN A 42 -3.23 0.02 -0.93
N GLU A 43 -2.81 -0.77 -1.92
CA GLU A 43 -2.44 -2.16 -1.76
C GLU A 43 -1.16 -2.37 -0.92
N ALA A 44 -0.38 -1.30 -0.70
CA ALA A 44 0.79 -1.35 0.18
C ALA A 44 0.42 -1.63 1.64
N ASN A 45 -0.88 -1.54 1.99
CA ASN A 45 -1.42 -2.03 3.25
C ASN A 45 -1.22 -3.55 3.42
N TYR A 46 -1.14 -4.30 2.32
CA TYR A 46 -1.02 -5.76 2.36
C TYR A 46 0.41 -6.24 2.14
N ASP A 47 1.16 -5.61 1.24
CA ASP A 47 2.60 -5.83 1.06
C ASP A 47 3.24 -4.65 0.32
N LEU A 48 4.47 -4.31 0.68
CA LEU A 48 5.24 -3.28 -0.02
C LEU A 48 5.88 -3.82 -1.31
N GLU A 49 6.22 -5.11 -1.33
CA GLU A 49 6.74 -5.83 -2.49
C GLU A 49 5.61 -6.15 -3.49
N PRO A 50 5.91 -6.39 -4.78
CA PRO A 50 4.89 -6.83 -5.73
C PRO A 50 4.23 -8.14 -5.31
N HIS A 51 2.90 -8.24 -5.40
CA HIS A 51 2.16 -9.44 -5.03
C HIS A 51 0.92 -9.65 -5.91
N ILE A 52 0.57 -10.92 -6.12
CA ILE A 52 -0.66 -11.28 -6.85
C ILE A 52 -1.90 -11.10 -5.96
N ALA A 53 -3.05 -10.96 -6.61
CA ALA A 53 -4.33 -10.97 -5.89
C ALA A 53 -4.55 -12.33 -5.22
N ARG A 54 -5.16 -12.32 -4.03
CA ARG A 54 -5.53 -13.54 -3.28
C ARG A 54 -6.92 -13.41 -2.69
N HIS A 55 -7.58 -14.55 -2.55
CA HIS A 55 -8.96 -14.64 -2.07
C HIS A 55 -9.14 -14.17 -0.62
N SER A 56 -8.07 -14.16 0.17
CA SER A 56 -8.10 -13.70 1.56
C SER A 56 -6.72 -13.23 2.04
N MET A 57 -6.68 -12.37 3.05
CA MET A 57 -5.46 -11.98 3.79
C MET A 57 -4.72 -13.19 4.38
N GLN A 58 -5.45 -14.22 4.78
CA GLN A 58 -4.88 -15.46 5.30
C GLN A 58 -5.37 -16.66 4.49
N MET A 59 -4.41 -17.43 3.98
CA MET A 59 -4.67 -18.60 3.13
C MET A 59 -4.25 -19.87 3.86
N ARG A 60 -4.84 -20.99 3.47
CA ARG A 60 -4.41 -22.34 3.86
C ARG A 60 -4.33 -23.21 2.62
N GLU A 61 -3.63 -24.33 2.76
CA GLU A 61 -3.61 -25.35 1.74
C GLU A 61 -5.04 -25.84 1.42
N GLY A 62 -5.33 -25.98 0.14
CA GLY A 62 -6.60 -26.45 -0.38
C GLY A 62 -6.41 -27.58 -1.39
N PRO A 63 -7.49 -28.25 -1.83
CA PRO A 63 -7.38 -29.45 -2.66
C PRO A 63 -6.77 -29.24 -4.05
N VAL A 64 -6.83 -28.02 -4.59
CA VAL A 64 -6.32 -27.66 -5.93
C VAL A 64 -5.48 -26.39 -5.87
N ASN A 65 -6.00 -25.33 -5.24
CA ASN A 65 -5.31 -24.07 -5.01
C ASN A 65 -5.49 -23.67 -3.53
N PRO A 66 -4.67 -22.76 -3.00
CA PRO A 66 -4.88 -22.19 -1.68
C PRO A 66 -6.28 -21.61 -1.53
N VAL A 67 -6.89 -21.85 -0.38
CA VAL A 67 -8.23 -21.35 -0.03
C VAL A 67 -8.15 -20.45 1.20
N PRO A 68 -9.14 -19.56 1.43
CA PRO A 68 -9.18 -18.78 2.67
C PRO A 68 -9.07 -19.66 3.93
N ALA A 69 -8.28 -19.19 4.89
CA ALA A 69 -8.14 -19.82 6.19
C ALA A 69 -9.47 -19.77 6.96
N ILE A 70 -9.69 -20.71 7.89
CA ILE A 70 -10.93 -20.74 8.70
C ILE A 70 -11.23 -19.40 9.39
N PRO A 71 -10.24 -18.69 9.99
CA PRO A 71 -10.49 -17.39 10.63
C PRO A 71 -11.02 -16.32 9.68
N THR A 72 -10.56 -16.33 8.42
CA THR A 72 -10.89 -15.30 7.44
C THR A 72 -12.01 -15.70 6.47
N LEU A 73 -12.41 -16.98 6.44
CA LEU A 73 -13.39 -17.53 5.51
C LEU A 73 -14.71 -16.76 5.54
N ARG A 74 -15.18 -16.37 6.73
CA ARG A 74 -16.45 -15.67 6.92
C ARG A 74 -16.45 -14.22 6.46
N LEU A 75 -15.27 -13.60 6.27
CA LEU A 75 -15.21 -12.26 5.68
C LEU A 75 -15.62 -12.25 4.20
N GLY A 76 -15.55 -13.40 3.52
CA GLY A 76 -15.79 -13.48 2.08
C GLY A 76 -14.90 -12.49 1.31
N ALA A 77 -15.48 -11.81 0.32
CA ALA A 77 -14.74 -10.87 -0.54
C ALA A 77 -14.19 -9.64 0.21
N VAL A 78 -14.70 -9.30 1.40
CA VAL A 78 -14.18 -8.18 2.20
C VAL A 78 -12.74 -8.44 2.66
N GLY A 79 -12.38 -9.70 2.88
CA GLY A 79 -11.02 -10.07 3.26
C GLY A 79 -10.08 -10.30 2.07
N ALA A 80 -10.53 -10.09 0.83
CA ALA A 80 -9.71 -10.31 -0.35
C ALA A 80 -8.59 -9.26 -0.45
N VAL A 81 -7.44 -9.68 -0.97
CA VAL A 81 -6.29 -8.80 -1.15
C VAL A 81 -6.12 -8.55 -2.65
N PRO A 82 -6.20 -7.28 -3.10
CA PRO A 82 -5.93 -6.91 -4.49
C PRO A 82 -4.47 -7.22 -4.87
N GLY A 83 -4.19 -7.38 -6.17
CA GLY A 83 -2.81 -7.50 -6.64
C GLY A 83 -2.13 -6.14 -6.74
N SER A 84 -0.82 -6.09 -6.52
CA SER A 84 -0.03 -4.86 -6.53
C SER A 84 1.26 -5.04 -7.32
N LEU A 85 1.69 -3.97 -8.01
CA LEU A 85 3.04 -3.88 -8.58
C LEU A 85 4.10 -3.51 -7.53
N GLY A 86 3.70 -3.34 -6.27
CA GLY A 86 4.57 -2.87 -5.18
C GLY A 86 4.78 -1.36 -5.22
N VAL A 87 5.32 -0.83 -4.12
CA VAL A 87 5.65 0.62 -3.97
C VAL A 87 7.15 0.89 -3.91
N ILE A 88 7.97 -0.15 -4.14
CA ILE A 88 9.43 -0.03 -4.15
C ILE A 88 9.85 0.75 -5.39
N VAL A 89 10.50 1.90 -5.16
CA VAL A 89 11.03 2.75 -6.24
C VAL A 89 12.11 1.98 -7.01
N GLY A 90 11.92 1.85 -8.33
CA GLY A 90 12.79 1.03 -9.18
C GLY A 90 12.44 -0.47 -9.18
N GLY A 91 11.40 -0.88 -8.44
CA GLY A 91 10.97 -2.26 -8.29
C GLY A 91 11.91 -3.09 -7.40
N GLY A 92 11.70 -4.40 -7.39
CA GLY A 92 12.56 -5.37 -6.70
C GLY A 92 12.01 -5.84 -5.36
N THR A 93 12.93 -6.16 -4.45
CA THR A 93 12.65 -6.73 -3.13
C THR A 93 13.30 -5.89 -2.05
N ILE A 94 12.71 -5.89 -0.87
CA ILE A 94 13.29 -5.34 0.34
C ILE A 94 14.44 -6.27 0.76
N PRO A 95 15.64 -5.73 1.04
CA PRO A 95 16.81 -6.52 1.42
C PRO A 95 16.72 -7.00 2.87
N TYR A 96 15.68 -7.78 3.19
CA TYR A 96 15.55 -8.46 4.47
C TYR A 96 16.69 -9.46 4.68
N THR A 97 17.08 -9.64 5.94
CA THR A 97 17.85 -10.83 6.33
C THR A 97 17.01 -12.08 6.07
N ALA A 98 17.64 -13.25 5.97
CA ALA A 98 16.93 -14.51 5.76
C ALA A 98 15.86 -14.75 6.85
N ASP A 99 16.22 -14.53 8.11
CA ASP A 99 15.32 -14.67 9.25
C ASP A 99 14.14 -13.68 9.20
N ALA A 100 14.40 -12.43 8.81
CA ALA A 100 13.34 -11.43 8.69
C ALA A 100 12.37 -11.75 7.54
N ARG A 101 12.87 -12.31 6.43
CA ARG A 101 12.03 -12.78 5.33
C ARG A 101 11.16 -13.97 5.75
N ALA A 102 11.74 -14.94 6.46
CA ALA A 102 11.00 -16.06 7.01
C ALA A 102 9.90 -15.59 7.99
N LEU A 103 10.23 -14.67 8.89
CA LEU A 103 9.26 -14.10 9.83
C LEU A 103 8.14 -13.35 9.13
N LYS A 104 8.44 -12.58 8.07
CA LYS A 104 7.42 -11.91 7.24
C LYS A 104 6.44 -12.94 6.65
N ASP A 105 6.97 -14.02 6.07
CA ASP A 105 6.14 -15.05 5.45
C ASP A 105 5.30 -15.82 6.49
N GLU A 106 5.86 -16.11 7.67
CA GLU A 106 5.14 -16.69 8.81
C GLU A 106 4.02 -15.77 9.31
N ASN A 107 4.28 -14.47 9.45
CA ASN A 107 3.27 -13.51 9.87
C ASN A 107 2.15 -13.40 8.83
N ALA A 108 2.48 -13.38 7.54
CA ALA A 108 1.49 -13.37 6.47
C ALA A 108 0.63 -14.65 6.45
N ALA A 109 1.20 -15.81 6.78
CA ALA A 109 0.48 -17.08 6.91
C ALA A 109 -0.42 -17.13 8.17
N SER A 110 -0.07 -16.37 9.21
CA SER A 110 -0.79 -16.23 10.47
C SER A 110 -1.36 -14.81 10.67
N TRP A 111 -1.84 -14.20 9.58
CA TRP A 111 -2.23 -12.78 9.53
C TRP A 111 -3.08 -12.33 10.72
N ILE A 112 -4.15 -13.05 11.04
CA ILE A 112 -5.08 -12.66 12.12
C ILE A 112 -4.43 -12.64 13.51
N GLU A 113 -3.37 -13.43 13.72
CA GLU A 113 -2.71 -13.57 15.03
C GLU A 113 -1.43 -12.75 15.15
N ARG A 114 -0.78 -12.44 14.02
CA ARG A 114 0.59 -11.91 14.00
C ARG A 114 0.78 -10.65 13.17
N ASP A 115 -0.19 -10.30 12.32
CA ASP A 115 -0.17 -9.01 11.62
C ASP A 115 -0.84 -7.95 12.53
N PRO A 116 -0.08 -6.97 13.04
CA PRO A 116 -0.53 -6.03 14.06
C PRO A 116 -1.55 -5.00 13.57
#